data_AF-E6XNC9-F1
#
_entry.id   AF-E6XNC9-F1
#
_cell.length_a   1.000
_cell.length_b   1.000
_cell.length_c   1.000
_cell.angle_alpha   90.00
_cell.angle_beta   90.00
_cell.angle_gamma   90.00
#
_symmetry.space_group_name_H-M   'P 1'
#
loop_
_entity.id
_entity.type
_entity.pdbx_description
1 polymer ?
#
loop_
_entity_poly.entity_id
_entity_poly.type
_entity_poly.pdbx_seq_one_letter_code
_entity_poly.pdbx_strand_id
1 'polypeptide(L)'
;MEINKSAPTQQSTSLPHKNVPKDNEASESKAATAPSKLTAQQTSKNLMNQAILSAQQDVNIKAGDKSMVLLYRAAIEAINKELAPSMGENAIQTAYDNGVDTSPEATADRIVSFATQFFSIHQQQNSRMSFDEQLDSFMTIIGGAIDSGFKDAREILSGLKVLQGDIADGVDKTYSLVQEGLQAFRDSFNKKNDNSQTAAT
;
A
#
# COMPACT_ATOMS: atom_id res chain seq x y z
N MET A 1 -13.59 -48.48 -32.40
CA MET A 1 -14.91 -49.15 -32.38
C MET A 1 -15.11 -49.56 -30.92
N GLU A 2 -16.09 -49.15 -30.11
CA GLU A 2 -17.51 -48.73 -30.21
C GLU A 2 -17.83 -47.84 -28.98
N ILE A 3 -18.38 -46.62 -29.11
CA ILE A 3 -19.78 -46.13 -28.95
C ILE A 3 -20.55 -46.36 -27.63
N ASN A 4 -21.27 -45.28 -27.23
CA ASN A 4 -22.44 -45.10 -26.35
C ASN A 4 -22.25 -44.98 -24.82
N LYS A 5 -22.63 -43.91 -24.07
CA LYS A 5 -23.71 -42.88 -24.04
C LYS A 5 -24.90 -43.24 -23.10
N SER A 6 -25.18 -42.30 -22.18
CA SER A 6 -26.50 -41.91 -21.58
C SER A 6 -26.74 -42.21 -20.09
N ALA A 7 -27.10 -41.16 -19.34
CA ALA A 7 -27.80 -41.17 -18.05
C ALA A 7 -29.28 -41.58 -18.21
N PRO A 8 -30.06 -41.88 -17.13
CA PRO A 8 -30.77 -40.83 -16.39
C PRO A 8 -31.09 -41.10 -14.89
N THR A 9 -31.67 -40.07 -14.26
CA THR A 9 -32.27 -39.84 -12.93
C THR A 9 -33.24 -40.87 -12.33
N GLN A 10 -33.23 -41.00 -10.98
CA GLN A 10 -34.38 -41.35 -10.10
C GLN A 10 -34.16 -40.63 -8.75
N GLN A 11 -34.93 -39.62 -8.33
CA GLN A 11 -36.26 -39.63 -7.70
C GLN A 11 -36.40 -40.60 -6.50
N SER A 12 -36.58 -40.04 -5.30
CA SER A 12 -37.16 -40.73 -4.15
C SER A 12 -38.06 -39.76 -3.38
N THR A 13 -39.21 -40.30 -3.02
CA THR A 13 -40.47 -39.68 -2.63
C THR A 13 -40.64 -39.58 -1.10
N SER A 14 -41.09 -38.40 -0.62
CA SER A 14 -42.08 -38.10 0.46
C SER A 14 -42.13 -38.87 1.82
N LEU A 15 -41.80 -38.14 2.92
CA LEU A 15 -42.62 -37.64 4.09
C LEU A 15 -43.69 -38.56 4.77
N PRO A 16 -44.12 -38.39 6.07
CA PRO A 16 -44.35 -37.12 6.84
C PRO A 16 -44.02 -37.15 8.37
N HIS A 17 -43.87 -36.02 9.08
CA HIS A 17 -44.93 -35.20 9.74
C HIS A 17 -44.30 -33.85 10.21
N LYS A 18 -44.77 -32.69 9.72
CA LYS A 18 -45.82 -31.80 10.29
C LYS A 18 -45.41 -31.17 11.64
N ASN A 19 -45.14 -29.86 11.77
CA ASN A 19 -46.06 -28.74 11.51
C ASN A 19 -45.32 -27.38 11.36
N VAL A 20 -45.97 -26.42 10.69
CA VAL A 20 -45.51 -25.13 10.14
C VAL A 20 -45.83 -23.94 11.14
N PRO A 21 -45.75 -22.62 10.80
CA PRO A 21 -44.69 -21.62 11.08
C PRO A 21 -45.15 -20.35 11.88
N LYS A 22 -44.21 -19.38 12.05
CA LYS A 22 -44.28 -17.88 12.01
C LYS A 22 -45.58 -17.17 12.49
N ASP A 23 -45.56 -16.14 13.35
CA ASP A 23 -44.99 -14.78 13.24
C ASP A 23 -44.94 -14.13 14.65
N ASN A 24 -43.87 -13.43 15.06
CA ASN A 24 -43.65 -11.97 15.01
C ASN A 24 -44.50 -11.14 16.00
N GLU A 25 -43.95 -10.84 17.18
CA GLU A 25 -44.19 -9.58 17.90
C GLU A 25 -42.88 -9.06 18.51
N ALA A 26 -42.61 -7.79 18.24
CA ALA A 26 -41.45 -7.04 18.65
C ALA A 26 -41.69 -6.37 20.01
N SER A 27 -40.67 -6.36 20.87
CA SER A 27 -40.45 -5.31 21.88
C SER A 27 -38.98 -5.27 22.29
N GLU A 28 -38.32 -4.24 21.76
CA GLU A 28 -37.16 -3.48 22.24
C GLU A 28 -36.20 -4.07 23.29
N SER A 29 -34.91 -4.13 22.92
CA SER A 29 -33.84 -3.66 23.81
C SER A 29 -32.62 -3.21 23.00
N LYS A 30 -32.29 -1.93 23.20
CA LYS A 30 -31.07 -1.22 22.76
C LYS A 30 -29.81 -2.05 23.05
N ALA A 31 -29.01 -2.32 22.02
CA ALA A 31 -27.58 -2.58 22.17
C ALA A 31 -26.81 -1.52 21.37
N ALA A 32 -26.46 -0.44 22.06
CA ALA A 32 -25.46 0.49 21.59
C ALA A 32 -24.12 -0.25 21.47
N THR A 33 -23.51 -0.19 20.28
CA THR A 33 -22.11 -0.51 20.03
C THR A 33 -21.23 0.31 20.97
N ALA A 34 -20.63 -0.35 21.96
CA ALA A 34 -19.62 0.20 22.85
C ALA A 34 -18.22 -0.31 22.42
N PRO A 35 -17.18 0.53 22.58
CA PRO A 35 -15.86 0.35 21.99
C PRO A 35 -15.04 -0.75 22.69
N SER A 36 -14.04 -1.25 21.96
CA SER A 36 -13.01 -2.22 22.35
C SER A 36 -12.60 -2.10 23.82
N LYS A 37 -13.08 -3.03 24.64
CA LYS A 37 -12.72 -3.15 26.06
C LYS A 37 -11.30 -3.71 26.13
N LEU A 38 -10.30 -2.83 26.19
CA LEU A 38 -8.97 -3.23 26.66
C LEU A 38 -9.17 -3.94 28.00
N THR A 39 -8.72 -5.18 28.07
CA THR A 39 -8.85 -6.00 29.28
C THR A 39 -8.15 -5.29 30.44
N ALA A 40 -8.60 -5.51 31.67
CA ALA A 40 -7.98 -4.90 32.86
C ALA A 40 -6.46 -5.19 32.94
N GLN A 41 -6.03 -6.32 32.37
CA GLN A 41 -4.63 -6.69 32.23
C GLN A 41 -3.88 -5.84 31.19
N GLN A 42 -4.50 -5.49 30.06
CA GLN A 42 -3.91 -4.57 29.08
C GLN A 42 -3.80 -3.14 29.64
N THR A 43 -4.83 -2.66 30.34
CA THR A 43 -4.80 -1.36 31.01
C THR A 43 -3.72 -1.33 32.09
N SER A 44 -3.61 -2.39 32.89
CA SER A 44 -2.57 -2.52 33.93
C SER A 44 -1.16 -2.55 33.33
N LYS A 45 -0.94 -3.30 32.25
CA LYS A 45 0.34 -3.31 31.52
C LYS A 45 0.68 -1.94 30.93
N ASN A 46 -0.29 -1.24 30.34
CA ASN A 46 -0.07 0.11 29.82
C ASN A 46 0.25 1.11 30.92
N LEU A 47 -0.42 1.02 32.08
CA LEU A 47 -0.14 1.88 33.23
C LEU A 47 1.24 1.60 33.83
N MET A 48 1.63 0.32 33.89
CA MET A 48 2.97 -0.11 34.32
C MET A 48 4.04 0.39 33.36
N ASN A 49 3.83 0.26 32.06
CA ASN A 49 4.76 0.75 31.03
C ASN A 49 4.90 2.27 31.09
N GLN A 50 3.80 3.00 31.32
CA GLN A 50 3.84 4.45 31.54
C GLN A 50 4.56 4.83 32.84
N ALA A 51 4.36 4.09 33.92
CA ALA A 51 5.06 4.30 35.20
C ALA A 51 6.57 3.98 35.11
N ILE A 52 6.95 2.98 34.32
CA ILE A 52 8.36 2.65 34.04
C ILE A 52 8.98 3.76 33.19
N LEU A 53 8.28 4.25 32.17
CA LEU A 53 8.72 5.40 31.37
C LEU A 53 8.85 6.67 32.24
N SER A 54 7.92 6.92 33.17
CA SER A 54 7.96 8.08 34.06
C SER A 54 9.05 7.96 35.14
N ALA A 55 9.30 6.76 35.66
CA ALA A 55 10.37 6.52 36.62
C ALA A 55 11.76 6.59 35.95
N GLN A 56 11.88 6.10 34.70
CA GLN A 56 13.07 6.30 33.88
C GLN A 56 13.19 7.75 33.39
N GLN A 57 12.08 8.49 33.34
CA GLN A 57 12.13 9.92 33.13
C GLN A 57 12.94 10.60 34.24
N ASP A 58 12.71 10.34 35.52
CA ASP A 58 13.39 11.08 36.60
C ASP A 58 14.91 10.84 36.66
N VAL A 59 15.38 9.69 36.19
CA VAL A 59 16.81 9.33 36.26
C VAL A 59 17.60 9.73 35.00
N ASN A 60 16.94 9.88 33.84
CA ASN A 60 17.58 10.28 32.57
C ASN A 60 17.38 11.76 32.17
N ILE A 61 16.76 12.63 33.00
CA ILE A 61 16.83 14.10 32.78
C ILE A 61 18.19 14.63 33.21
N LYS A 62 19.19 14.46 32.35
CA LYS A 62 20.14 15.54 32.10
C LYS A 62 19.65 16.30 30.86
N ALA A 63 18.51 16.97 31.03
CA ALA A 63 17.88 18.10 30.30
C ALA A 63 17.99 18.29 28.76
N GLY A 64 18.77 17.52 27.99
CA GLY A 64 18.92 17.66 26.54
C GLY A 64 18.12 16.65 25.73
N ASP A 65 18.11 15.38 26.13
CA ASP A 65 17.63 14.29 25.26
C ASP A 65 16.09 14.22 25.17
N LYS A 66 15.37 14.57 26.23
CA LYS A 66 13.90 14.48 26.23
C LYS A 66 13.22 15.49 25.33
N SER A 67 13.75 16.70 25.26
CA SER A 67 13.22 17.74 24.39
C SER A 67 13.35 17.34 22.93
N MET A 68 14.45 16.67 22.56
CA MET A 68 14.63 16.10 21.23
C MET A 68 13.71 14.91 20.97
N VAL A 69 13.56 13.98 21.92
CA VAL A 69 12.60 12.86 21.78
C VAL A 69 11.16 13.35 21.59
N LEU A 70 10.74 14.36 22.36
CA LEU A 70 9.42 14.96 22.20
C LEU A 70 9.27 15.65 20.84
N LEU A 71 10.32 16.34 20.36
CA LEU A 71 10.35 16.93 19.02
C LEU A 71 10.23 15.86 17.93
N TYR A 72 10.99 14.77 18.02
CA TYR A 72 10.91 13.66 17.07
C TYR A 72 9.53 13.00 17.08
N ARG A 73 8.94 12.80 18.27
CA ARG A 73 7.58 12.26 18.38
C ARG A 73 6.56 13.18 17.72
N ALA A 74 6.64 14.48 17.99
CA ALA A 74 5.76 15.46 17.37
C ALA A 74 5.94 15.50 15.84
N ALA A 75 7.16 15.36 15.34
CA ALA A 75 7.43 15.26 13.90
C ALA A 75 6.82 13.99 13.29
N ILE A 76 6.98 12.83 13.93
CA ILE A 76 6.38 11.56 13.46
C ILE A 76 4.85 11.63 13.50
N GLU A 77 4.25 12.22 14.55
CA GLU A 77 2.81 12.44 14.66
C GLU A 77 2.31 13.36 13.52
N ALA A 78 3.03 14.46 13.24
CA ALA A 78 2.69 15.38 12.16
C ALA A 78 2.79 14.70 10.78
N ILE A 79 3.83 13.90 10.55
CA ILE A 79 4.01 13.13 9.31
C ILE A 79 2.89 12.08 9.16
N ASN A 80 2.60 11.31 10.21
CA ASN A 80 1.51 10.32 10.17
C ASN A 80 0.15 10.97 9.91
N LYS A 81 -0.09 12.19 10.42
CA LYS A 81 -1.31 12.93 10.14
C LYS A 81 -1.43 13.32 8.66
N GLU A 82 -0.33 13.73 8.04
CA GLU A 82 -0.30 14.07 6.61
C GLU A 82 -0.46 12.82 5.72
N LEU A 83 0.10 11.68 6.16
CA LEU A 83 0.02 10.42 5.43
C LEU A 83 -1.32 9.68 5.64
N ALA A 84 -2.05 9.96 6.72
CA ALA A 84 -3.28 9.23 7.07
C ALA A 84 -4.34 9.14 5.96
N PRO A 85 -4.61 10.19 5.17
CA PRO A 85 -5.63 10.13 4.10
C PRO A 85 -5.32 9.10 3.01
N SER A 86 -4.04 8.77 2.78
CA SER A 86 -3.61 7.89 1.69
C SER A 86 -3.05 6.55 2.19
N MET A 87 -2.41 6.54 3.36
CA MET A 87 -1.69 5.37 3.89
C MET A 87 -2.28 4.83 5.21
N GLY A 88 -3.33 5.46 5.73
CA GLY A 88 -3.95 5.09 7.01
C GLY A 88 -3.18 5.62 8.22
N GLU A 89 -3.78 5.47 9.41
CA GLU A 89 -3.17 5.91 10.65
C GLU A 89 -1.85 5.16 10.94
N ASN A 90 -0.89 5.85 11.54
CA ASN A 90 0.41 5.29 11.90
C ASN A 90 1.20 4.69 10.73
N ALA A 91 1.06 5.25 9.52
CA ALA A 91 1.73 4.80 8.30
C ALA A 91 3.24 4.52 8.50
N ILE A 92 3.96 5.38 9.22
CA ILE A 92 5.39 5.21 9.49
C ILE A 92 5.66 3.98 10.37
N GLN A 93 4.86 3.79 11.43
CA GLN A 93 5.02 2.63 12.31
C GLN A 93 4.64 1.34 11.60
N THR A 94 3.55 1.36 10.83
CA THR A 94 3.11 0.23 10.02
C THR A 94 4.18 -0.17 9.00
N ALA A 95 4.83 0.79 8.34
CA ALA A 95 5.93 0.51 7.42
C ALA A 95 7.13 -0.13 8.14
N TYR A 96 7.48 0.39 9.32
CA TYR A 96 8.57 -0.16 10.14
C TYR A 96 8.26 -1.58 10.65
N ASP A 97 7.08 -1.81 11.21
CA ASP A 97 6.67 -3.10 11.78
C ASP A 97 6.57 -4.20 10.71
N ASN A 98 6.17 -3.82 9.49
CA ASN A 98 6.12 -4.73 8.35
C ASN A 98 7.50 -4.94 7.69
N GLY A 99 8.56 -4.32 8.21
CA GLY A 99 9.91 -4.42 7.64
C GLY A 99 9.97 -3.94 6.20
N VAL A 100 9.21 -2.89 5.86
CA VAL A 100 9.21 -2.35 4.50
C VAL A 100 10.61 -1.84 4.19
N ASP A 101 11.23 -2.42 3.17
CA ASP A 101 12.53 -1.97 2.68
C ASP A 101 12.39 -0.59 2.01
N THR A 102 12.95 0.42 2.66
CA THR A 102 12.98 1.81 2.19
C THR A 102 14.28 2.19 1.50
N SER A 103 15.12 1.21 1.13
CA SER A 103 16.27 1.44 0.26
C SER A 103 15.84 2.11 -1.05
N PRO A 104 16.73 2.88 -1.70
CA PRO A 104 16.45 3.48 -3.00
C PRO A 104 15.98 2.47 -4.04
N GLU A 105 16.57 1.28 -4.07
CA GLU A 105 16.25 0.20 -4.98
C GLU A 105 14.83 -0.33 -4.77
N ALA A 106 14.49 -0.70 -3.52
CA ALA A 106 13.16 -1.22 -3.20
C ALA A 106 12.07 -0.15 -3.36
N THR A 107 12.40 1.12 -3.13
CA THR A 107 11.46 2.22 -3.34
C THR A 107 11.25 2.49 -4.83
N ALA A 108 12.31 2.50 -5.63
CA ALA A 108 12.22 2.68 -7.07
C ALA A 108 11.43 1.54 -7.74
N ASP A 109 11.68 0.29 -7.35
CA ASP A 109 10.95 -0.87 -7.85
C ASP A 109 9.44 -0.78 -7.55
N ARG A 110 9.08 -0.37 -6.32
CA ARG A 110 7.68 -0.12 -5.95
C ARG A 110 7.02 0.95 -6.81
N ILE A 111 7.71 2.07 -7.08
CA ILE A 111 7.20 3.16 -7.92
C ILE A 111 7.01 2.67 -9.37
N VAL A 112 8.02 2.03 -9.96
CA VAL A 112 7.98 1.55 -11.34
C VAL A 112 6.89 0.49 -11.50
N SER A 113 6.83 -0.49 -10.59
CA SER A 113 5.80 -1.54 -10.60
C SER A 113 4.40 -0.94 -10.50
N PHE A 114 4.20 0.00 -9.57
CA PHE A 114 2.91 0.66 -9.39
C PHE A 114 2.51 1.48 -10.62
N ALA A 115 3.41 2.27 -11.19
CA ALA A 115 3.09 3.12 -12.34
C ALA A 115 2.79 2.28 -13.59
N THR A 116 3.61 1.27 -13.86
CA THR A 116 3.52 0.47 -15.09
C THR A 116 2.33 -0.49 -15.10
N GLN A 117 1.76 -0.86 -13.95
CA GLN A 117 0.56 -1.71 -13.89
C GLN A 117 -0.65 -1.11 -14.63
N PHE A 118 -0.69 0.22 -14.79
CA PHE A 118 -1.78 0.92 -15.45
C PHE A 118 -1.70 0.89 -16.98
N PHE A 119 -0.60 0.40 -17.56
CA PHE A 119 -0.43 0.41 -19.01
C PHE A 119 -1.51 -0.38 -19.75
N SER A 120 -1.93 -1.53 -19.23
CA SER A 120 -3.00 -2.32 -19.85
C SER A 120 -4.33 -1.56 -19.92
N ILE A 121 -4.63 -0.76 -18.89
CA ILE A 121 -5.85 0.06 -18.85
C ILE A 121 -5.73 1.20 -19.86
N HIS A 122 -4.56 1.86 -19.91
CA HIS A 122 -4.29 2.90 -20.89
C HIS A 122 -4.46 2.39 -22.33
N GLN A 123 -3.96 1.18 -22.63
CA GLN A 123 -4.12 0.58 -23.97
C GLN A 123 -5.59 0.36 -24.33
N GLN A 124 -6.40 -0.16 -23.40
CA GLN A 124 -7.83 -0.37 -23.63
C GLN A 124 -8.57 0.94 -23.92
N GLN A 125 -8.26 1.99 -23.17
CA GLN A 125 -8.86 3.32 -23.32
C GLN A 125 -8.42 4.02 -24.62
N ASN A 126 -7.24 3.68 -25.14
CA ASN A 126 -6.64 4.29 -26.33
C ASN A 126 -6.54 3.31 -27.52
N SER A 127 -7.48 2.36 -27.60
CA SER A 127 -7.50 1.29 -28.62
C SER A 127 -7.56 1.74 -30.08
N ARG A 128 -7.77 3.03 -30.34
CA ARG A 128 -7.72 3.62 -31.69
C ARG A 128 -6.31 4.03 -32.14
N MET A 129 -5.37 4.14 -31.21
CA MET A 129 -3.97 4.47 -31.48
C MET A 129 -3.20 3.20 -31.85
N SER A 130 -2.09 3.34 -32.58
CA SER A 130 -1.12 2.26 -32.74
C SER A 130 -0.47 1.90 -31.40
N PHE A 131 0.16 0.72 -31.30
CA PHE A 131 0.84 0.30 -30.08
C PHE A 131 1.95 1.29 -29.67
N ASP A 132 2.76 1.74 -30.62
CA ASP A 132 3.85 2.67 -30.35
C ASP A 132 3.33 4.02 -29.84
N GLU A 133 2.25 4.55 -30.42
CA GLU A 133 1.58 5.77 -29.93
C GLU A 133 1.00 5.57 -28.51
N GLN A 134 0.42 4.39 -28.23
CA GLN A 134 -0.09 4.08 -26.89
C GLN A 134 1.05 4.03 -25.86
N LEU A 135 2.18 3.42 -26.21
CA LEU A 135 3.36 3.36 -25.36
C LEU A 135 3.96 4.75 -25.13
N ASP A 136 4.15 5.53 -26.19
CA ASP A 136 4.69 6.90 -26.12
C ASP A 136 3.84 7.83 -25.27
N SER A 137 2.53 7.85 -25.53
CA SER A 137 1.58 8.65 -24.76
C SER A 137 1.58 8.24 -23.29
N PHE A 138 1.57 6.93 -23.02
CA PHE A 138 1.62 6.42 -21.65
C PHE A 138 2.89 6.87 -20.93
N MET A 139 4.06 6.61 -21.52
CA MET A 139 5.36 6.96 -20.93
C MET A 139 5.47 8.47 -20.68
N THR A 140 4.94 9.30 -21.57
CA THR A 140 4.88 10.76 -21.38
C THR A 140 4.05 11.13 -20.17
N ILE A 141 2.85 10.55 -20.02
CA ILE A 141 1.94 10.85 -18.91
C ILE A 141 2.55 10.38 -17.58
N ILE A 142 2.97 9.12 -17.48
CA ILE A 142 3.47 8.57 -16.22
C ILE A 142 4.83 9.15 -15.84
N GLY A 143 5.72 9.36 -16.82
CA GLY A 143 7.02 9.99 -16.60
C GLY A 143 6.86 11.40 -16.06
N GLY A 144 5.99 12.21 -16.68
CA GLY A 144 5.71 13.57 -16.20
C GLY A 144 5.07 13.61 -14.80
N ALA A 145 4.16 12.68 -14.50
CA ALA A 145 3.56 12.59 -13.16
C ALA A 145 4.59 12.21 -12.09
N ILE A 146 5.48 11.27 -12.40
CA ILE A 146 6.56 10.84 -11.51
C ILE A 146 7.56 11.98 -11.29
N ASP A 147 7.97 12.69 -12.35
CA ASP A 147 8.87 13.84 -12.25
C ASP A 147 8.29 14.93 -11.35
N SER A 148 7.01 15.26 -11.51
CA SER A 148 6.31 16.21 -10.63
C SER A 148 6.31 15.73 -9.18
N GLY A 149 5.95 14.46 -8.96
CA GLY A 149 5.91 13.88 -7.60
C GLY A 149 7.28 13.89 -6.91
N PHE A 150 8.36 13.60 -7.62
CA PHE A 150 9.71 13.69 -7.07
C PHE A 150 10.12 15.13 -6.75
N LYS A 151 9.78 16.08 -7.61
CA LYS A 151 10.04 17.50 -7.37
C LYS A 151 9.31 17.98 -6.11
N ASP A 152 8.04 17.67 -5.99
CA ASP A 152 7.21 18.07 -4.84
C ASP A 152 7.72 17.42 -3.54
N ALA A 153 8.09 16.14 -3.59
CA ALA A 153 8.69 15.43 -2.45
C ALA A 153 10.01 16.08 -2.01
N ARG A 154 10.88 16.47 -2.96
CA ARG A 154 12.12 17.19 -2.63
C ARG A 154 11.87 18.55 -2.04
N GLU A 155 10.89 19.30 -2.56
CA GLU A 155 10.52 20.60 -2.01
C GLU A 155 10.06 20.47 -0.56
N ILE A 156 9.24 19.46 -0.25
CA ILE A 156 8.81 19.16 1.11
C ILE A 156 10.02 18.83 2.00
N LEU A 157 10.87 17.89 1.59
CA LEU A 157 12.06 17.49 2.38
C LEU A 157 13.05 18.64 2.58
N SER A 158 13.19 19.52 1.58
CA SER A 158 13.99 20.74 1.67
C SER A 158 13.37 21.76 2.62
N GLY A 159 12.05 21.97 2.56
CA GLY A 159 11.31 22.85 3.47
C GLY A 159 11.41 22.39 4.92
N LEU A 160 11.45 21.07 5.14
CA LEU A 160 11.70 20.44 6.44
C LEU A 160 13.17 20.48 6.88
N LYS A 161 14.08 20.95 6.01
CA LYS A 161 15.54 21.00 6.23
C LYS A 161 16.17 19.63 6.55
N VAL A 162 15.61 18.56 6.01
CA VAL A 162 16.12 17.19 6.18
C VAL A 162 16.79 16.65 4.91
N LEU A 163 16.63 17.34 3.77
CA LEU A 163 17.23 16.94 2.50
C LEU A 163 18.74 17.23 2.45
N GLN A 164 19.54 16.40 3.11
CA GLN A 164 20.98 16.54 3.21
C GLN A 164 21.66 15.18 3.44
N GLY A 165 22.93 15.06 3.03
CA GLY A 165 23.70 13.82 3.15
C GLY A 165 22.99 12.62 2.53
N ASP A 166 22.97 11.50 3.26
CA ASP A 166 22.39 10.23 2.82
C ASP A 166 20.93 10.33 2.36
N ILE A 167 20.14 11.26 2.91
CA ILE A 167 18.74 11.47 2.48
C ILE A 167 18.70 12.08 1.08
N ALA A 168 19.54 13.08 0.81
CA ALA A 168 19.61 13.69 -0.51
C ALA A 168 20.10 12.66 -1.55
N ASP A 169 21.19 11.96 -1.24
CA ASP A 169 21.77 10.93 -2.11
C ASP A 169 20.77 9.78 -2.35
N GLY A 170 20.04 9.36 -1.32
CA GLY A 170 19.00 8.34 -1.42
C GLY A 170 17.86 8.76 -2.34
N VAL A 171 17.39 10.00 -2.24
CA VAL A 171 16.34 10.53 -3.13
C VAL A 171 16.83 10.61 -4.57
N ASP A 172 18.06 11.11 -4.81
CA ASP A 172 18.67 11.19 -6.14
C ASP A 172 18.85 9.81 -6.77
N LYS A 173 19.32 8.84 -5.98
CA LYS A 173 19.47 7.46 -6.43
C LYS A 173 18.12 6.83 -6.75
N THR A 174 17.12 7.04 -5.91
CA THR A 174 15.76 6.51 -6.15
C THR A 174 15.21 7.07 -7.45
N TYR A 175 15.34 8.39 -7.67
CA TYR A 175 14.88 9.02 -8.91
C TYR A 175 15.55 8.42 -10.15
N SER A 176 16.88 8.29 -10.11
CA SER A 176 17.66 7.72 -11.21
C SER A 176 17.22 6.29 -11.54
N LEU A 177 17.05 5.44 -10.53
CA LEU A 177 16.59 4.06 -10.69
C LEU A 177 15.15 3.97 -11.22
N VAL A 178 14.27 4.92 -10.84
CA VAL A 178 12.92 4.99 -11.40
C VAL A 178 12.98 5.31 -12.90
N GLN A 179 13.77 6.29 -13.32
CA GLN A 179 13.94 6.63 -14.73
C GLN A 179 14.49 5.45 -15.54
N GLU A 180 15.50 4.76 -15.00
CA GLU A 180 16.05 3.53 -15.59
C GLU A 180 14.98 2.43 -15.70
N GLY A 181 14.17 2.22 -14.67
CA GLY A 181 13.10 1.23 -14.67
C GLY A 181 11.99 1.55 -15.68
N LEU A 182 11.63 2.81 -15.83
CA LEU A 182 10.68 3.28 -16.85
C LEU A 182 11.23 3.05 -18.27
N GLN A 183 12.51 3.34 -18.49
CA GLN A 183 13.17 3.07 -19.76
C GLN A 183 13.22 1.57 -20.05
N ALA A 184 13.60 0.75 -19.05
CA ALA A 184 13.63 -0.70 -19.18
C ALA A 184 12.24 -1.28 -19.49
N PHE A 185 11.18 -0.72 -18.88
CA PHE A 185 9.80 -1.08 -19.20
C PHE A 185 9.48 -0.81 -20.67
N ARG A 186 9.81 0.38 -21.19
CA ARG A 186 9.63 0.73 -22.60
C ARG A 186 10.40 -0.23 -23.52
N ASP A 187 11.67 -0.49 -23.20
CA ASP A 187 12.54 -1.37 -23.99
C ASP A 187 12.10 -2.83 -23.98
N SER A 188 11.38 -3.26 -22.94
CA SER A 188 10.84 -4.62 -22.85
C SER A 188 9.88 -4.97 -24.00
N PHE A 189 9.23 -3.97 -24.60
CA PHE A 189 8.35 -4.15 -25.76
C PHE A 189 9.14 -4.23 -27.07
N ASN A 190 10.23 -3.48 -27.20
CA ASN A 190 11.12 -3.53 -28.37
C ASN A 190 11.79 -4.89 -28.52
N LYS A 191 12.29 -5.47 -27.41
CA LYS A 191 12.87 -6.83 -27.39
C LYS A 191 11.85 -7.94 -27.73
N LYS A 192 10.57 -7.72 -27.41
CA LYS A 192 9.50 -8.70 -27.69
C LYS A 192 9.17 -8.78 -29.18
N ASN A 193 9.35 -7.67 -29.90
CA ASN A 193 9.14 -7.59 -31.34
C ASN A 193 10.24 -8.35 -32.12
N ASP A 194 11.50 -8.29 -31.69
CA ASP A 194 12.61 -9.01 -32.34
C ASP A 194 12.54 -10.54 -32.19
N ASN A 195 12.16 -11.04 -31.00
CA ASN A 195 12.05 -12.48 -30.74
C ASN A 195 10.81 -13.13 -31.40
N SER A 196 9.79 -12.35 -31.75
CA SER A 196 8.61 -12.86 -32.47
C SER A 196 8.85 -13.02 -33.97
N GLN A 197 9.93 -12.43 -34.49
CA GLN A 197 10.27 -12.44 -35.92
C GLN A 197 11.31 -13.52 -36.29
N THR A 198 12.09 -14.02 -35.33
CA THR A 198 13.07 -15.11 -35.52
C THR A 198 12.48 -16.53 -35.38
N ALA A 199 11.27 -16.66 -34.82
CA ALA A 199 10.61 -17.97 -34.65
C ALA A 199 9.72 -18.39 -35.85
N ALA A 200 9.65 -17.56 -36.90
CA ALA A 200 8.75 -17.74 -38.04
C ALA A 200 9.46 -18.05 -39.38
N THR A 201 10.74 -18.43 -39.35
CA THR A 201 11.53 -18.80 -40.53
C THR A 201 12.00 -20.24 -40.49
#